data_AF-A0A238BKH3-F1
#
_entry.id   AF-A0A238BKH3-F1
#
_cell.length_a   1.000
_cell.length_b   1.000
_cell.length_c   1.000
_cell.angle_alpha   90.00
_cell.angle_beta   90.00
_cell.angle_gamma   90.00
#
_symmetry.space_group_name_H-M   'P 1'
#
loop_
_entity.id
_entity.type
_entity.pdbx_description
1 polymer ?
#
loop_
_entity_poly.entity_id
_entity_poly.type
_entity_poly.pdbx_seq_one_letter_code
_entity_poly.pdbx_strand_id
1 'polypeptide(L)'
;VDKQNYFGDQAVYLPVSSQLHLESFVGSLPKVYTIAPALRADHSQTRQHLAEFRMLEAEYAFADDLEQLCDLVERYINYVIDGMLNWDMEEINSMMQVFCDENAKVQALLWINGSRKPFPRIHYNEAVTLLQSKGERIPGGRFSKENELSLVQHFAGPIFVLRYPHTQKPFYMKRCDNYAECFDLLAPFVGELAGGSLRESDSEELHRRGCDDSLDWYLEMRQHGHPPSAGFGIGLERFMQALFGILNIKDTVAFPRWYVLMDILFDEKGGVVTESAIYIALCKQIGILFGDYGMAAVKLSLNVKVFDAGTATTIIRISKESTQRLLSAIPFVCTIDSIPVVLQVLFVG
;
A
#
# COMPACT_ATOMS: atom_id res chain seq x y z
N VAL A 1 5.41 -31.02 -15.93
CA VAL A 1 5.92 -29.71 -16.41
C VAL A 1 7.26 -29.52 -15.74
N ASP A 2 8.33 -29.54 -16.52
CA ASP A 2 9.68 -29.35 -16.01
C ASP A 2 9.77 -27.93 -15.42
N LYS A 3 9.81 -27.83 -14.09
CA LYS A 3 9.67 -26.56 -13.36
C LYS A 3 10.93 -25.69 -13.47
N GLN A 4 12.05 -26.26 -13.90
CA GLN A 4 13.33 -25.55 -13.83
C GLN A 4 13.53 -24.50 -14.93
N ASN A 5 12.87 -24.62 -16.09
CA ASN A 5 13.10 -23.74 -17.25
C ASN A 5 11.81 -23.19 -17.89
N TYR A 6 10.76 -22.89 -17.12
CA TYR A 6 9.46 -22.50 -17.72
C TYR A 6 9.55 -21.25 -18.61
N PHE A 7 10.40 -20.27 -18.26
CA PHE A 7 10.68 -19.07 -19.04
C PHE A 7 12.14 -19.01 -19.57
N GLY A 8 12.84 -20.14 -19.60
CA GLY A 8 14.27 -20.18 -19.91
C GLY A 8 15.13 -19.50 -18.84
N ASP A 9 16.28 -18.94 -19.25
CA ASP A 9 17.29 -18.34 -18.36
C ASP A 9 17.00 -16.88 -17.99
N GLN A 10 15.88 -16.31 -18.47
CA GLN A 10 15.55 -14.92 -18.22
C GLN A 10 14.97 -14.71 -16.82
N ALA A 11 15.44 -13.68 -16.12
CA ALA A 11 14.84 -13.27 -14.86
C ALA A 11 13.42 -12.75 -15.12
N VAL A 12 12.44 -13.35 -14.42
CA VAL A 12 11.04 -12.93 -14.50
C VAL A 12 10.64 -12.31 -13.17
N TYR A 13 9.97 -11.16 -13.24
CA TYR A 13 9.53 -10.40 -12.09
C TYR A 13 8.01 -10.40 -11.98
N LEU A 14 7.52 -10.28 -10.75
CA LEU A 14 6.11 -10.05 -10.50
C LEU A 14 5.78 -8.57 -10.79
N PRO A 15 4.65 -8.26 -11.44
CA PRO A 15 4.35 -6.91 -11.87
C PRO A 15 4.07 -6.01 -10.66
N VAL A 16 4.72 -4.84 -10.63
CA VAL A 16 4.43 -3.75 -9.68
C VAL A 16 3.28 -2.86 -10.16
N SER A 17 2.95 -2.93 -11.45
CA SER A 17 1.98 -2.11 -12.18
C SER A 17 1.77 -2.72 -13.58
N SER A 18 0.58 -2.54 -14.14
CA SER A 18 0.24 -2.91 -15.52
C SER A 18 0.36 -1.73 -16.49
N GLN A 19 0.78 -0.54 -16.01
CA GLN A 19 0.71 0.72 -16.74
C GLN A 19 1.34 0.63 -18.14
N LEU A 20 2.58 0.14 -18.26
CA LEU A 20 3.27 0.07 -19.56
C LEU A 20 2.50 -0.80 -20.57
N HIS A 21 1.85 -1.87 -20.09
CA HIS A 21 1.01 -2.73 -20.93
C HIS A 21 -0.30 -2.04 -21.30
N LEU A 22 -0.92 -1.27 -20.40
CA LEU A 22 -2.10 -0.46 -20.75
C LEU A 22 -1.76 0.56 -21.84
N GLU A 23 -0.60 1.21 -21.75
CA GLU A 23 -0.13 2.17 -22.74
C GLU A 23 0.00 1.53 -24.14
N SER A 24 0.39 0.26 -24.25
CA SER A 24 0.46 -0.42 -25.56
C SER A 24 -0.92 -0.65 -26.17
N PHE A 25 -1.96 -0.88 -25.36
CA PHE A 25 -3.34 -1.01 -25.85
C PHE A 25 -3.93 0.32 -26.33
N VAL A 26 -3.51 1.45 -25.75
CA VAL A 26 -4.08 2.78 -26.05
C VAL A 26 -3.97 3.18 -27.53
N GLY A 27 -2.96 2.68 -28.24
CA GLY A 27 -2.83 2.90 -29.69
C GLY A 27 -3.99 2.33 -30.52
N SER A 28 -4.69 1.29 -30.03
CA SER A 28 -5.83 0.66 -30.71
C SER A 28 -7.16 0.84 -29.97
N LEU A 29 -7.11 0.93 -28.64
CA LEU A 29 -8.25 1.07 -27.74
C LEU A 29 -8.08 2.39 -26.96
N PRO A 30 -8.73 3.49 -27.38
CA PRO A 30 -8.46 4.83 -26.83
C PRO A 30 -8.70 5.00 -25.33
N LYS A 31 -9.38 4.06 -24.67
CA LYS A 31 -9.65 4.07 -23.23
C LYS A 31 -9.58 2.64 -22.73
N VAL A 32 -8.66 2.36 -21.82
CA VAL A 32 -8.45 1.04 -21.23
C VAL A 32 -8.28 1.16 -19.73
N TYR A 33 -8.64 0.10 -19.01
CA TYR A 33 -8.38 -0.02 -17.59
C TYR A 33 -8.12 -1.47 -17.22
N THR A 34 -7.51 -1.67 -16.06
CA THR A 34 -7.36 -2.97 -15.44
C THR A 34 -7.59 -2.88 -13.94
N ILE A 35 -8.03 -3.97 -13.35
CA ILE A 35 -7.99 -4.21 -11.91
C ILE A 35 -7.17 -5.46 -11.72
N ALA A 36 -5.90 -5.30 -11.33
CA ALA A 36 -4.94 -6.39 -11.28
C ALA A 36 -4.17 -6.41 -9.96
N PRO A 37 -3.70 -7.58 -9.51
CA PRO A 37 -2.73 -7.66 -8.43
C PRO A 37 -1.43 -6.94 -8.83
N ALA A 38 -0.93 -6.13 -7.92
CA ALA A 38 0.39 -5.52 -7.98
C ALA A 38 1.19 -5.99 -6.76
N LEU A 39 2.48 -6.27 -6.96
CA LEU A 39 3.35 -6.77 -5.92
C LEU A 39 4.51 -5.82 -5.70
N ARG A 40 4.82 -5.51 -4.43
CA ARG A 40 5.96 -4.68 -4.05
C ARG A 40 6.80 -5.40 -3.02
N ALA A 41 8.09 -5.52 -3.31
CA ALA A 41 9.07 -6.13 -2.42
C ALA A 41 9.65 -5.10 -1.43
N ASP A 42 8.78 -4.34 -0.77
CA ASP A 42 9.19 -3.31 0.19
C ASP A 42 9.34 -3.91 1.59
N HIS A 43 10.45 -3.61 2.26
CA HIS A 43 10.70 -4.01 3.66
C HIS A 43 9.90 -3.15 4.66
N SER A 44 8.59 -2.96 4.42
CA SER A 44 7.71 -2.07 5.19
C SER A 44 6.64 -2.85 5.96
N GLN A 45 6.58 -2.63 7.27
CA GLN A 45 5.59 -3.25 8.17
C GLN A 45 4.47 -2.30 8.60
N THR A 46 4.40 -1.11 8.03
CA THR A 46 3.46 -0.06 8.43
C THR A 46 1.99 -0.46 8.20
N ARG A 47 1.05 0.31 8.76
CA ARG A 47 -0.41 0.12 8.58
C ARG A 47 -0.93 0.48 7.18
N GLN A 48 -0.04 0.80 6.24
CA GLN A 48 -0.37 1.37 4.92
C GLN A 48 0.27 0.62 3.75
N HIS A 49 1.01 -0.46 4.04
CA HIS A 49 1.73 -1.24 3.05
C HIS A 49 1.31 -2.72 3.07
N LEU A 50 1.18 -3.26 1.87
CA LEU A 50 1.04 -4.68 1.57
C LEU A 50 2.10 -5.04 0.53
N ALA A 51 2.57 -6.28 0.57
CA ALA A 51 3.43 -6.84 -0.46
C ALA A 51 2.63 -7.27 -1.70
N GLU A 52 1.33 -7.56 -1.54
CA GLU A 52 0.37 -7.85 -2.61
C GLU A 52 -0.90 -7.04 -2.37
N PHE A 53 -1.32 -6.25 -3.36
CA PHE A 53 -2.51 -5.39 -3.32
C PHE A 53 -3.14 -5.31 -4.72
N ARG A 54 -4.34 -4.75 -4.86
CA ARG A 54 -4.98 -4.55 -6.17
C ARG A 54 -4.84 -3.10 -6.60
N MET A 55 -4.41 -2.93 -7.84
CA MET A 55 -4.37 -1.64 -8.51
C MET A 55 -5.50 -1.56 -9.53
N LEU A 56 -6.32 -0.53 -9.41
CA LEU A 56 -7.10 -0.03 -10.53
C LEU A 56 -6.19 0.91 -11.32
N GLU A 57 -5.92 0.62 -12.57
CA GLU A 57 -5.11 1.47 -13.44
C GLU A 57 -5.90 1.74 -14.71
N ALA A 58 -5.93 2.99 -15.14
CA ALA A 58 -6.61 3.41 -16.35
C ALA A 58 -5.69 4.29 -17.20
N GLU A 59 -5.77 4.10 -18.52
CA GLU A 59 -5.01 4.84 -19.51
C GLU A 59 -5.94 5.25 -20.67
N TYR A 60 -5.74 6.45 -21.22
CA TYR A 60 -6.50 6.91 -22.38
C TYR A 60 -5.65 7.71 -23.36
N ALA A 61 -6.03 7.64 -24.64
CA ALA A 61 -5.41 8.33 -25.77
C ALA A 61 -5.87 9.78 -25.88
N PHE A 62 -5.12 10.56 -26.65
CA PHE A 62 -5.36 11.96 -26.98
C PHE A 62 -5.44 12.83 -25.73
N ALA A 63 -4.53 12.57 -24.79
CA ALA A 63 -4.45 13.26 -23.52
C ALA A 63 -3.21 14.16 -23.46
N ASP A 64 -3.44 15.47 -23.40
CA ASP A 64 -2.40 16.49 -23.32
C ASP A 64 -2.61 17.49 -22.17
N ASP A 65 -3.67 17.31 -21.39
CA ASP A 65 -4.09 18.20 -20.32
C ASP A 65 -4.17 17.47 -18.97
N LEU A 66 -3.27 17.84 -18.05
CA LEU A 66 -3.21 17.29 -16.70
C LEU A 66 -4.49 17.59 -15.90
N GLU A 67 -5.14 18.74 -16.15
CA GLU A 67 -6.35 19.13 -15.43
C GLU A 67 -7.52 18.23 -15.80
N GLN A 68 -7.64 17.83 -17.08
CA GLN A 68 -8.64 16.87 -17.53
C GLN A 68 -8.41 15.47 -16.95
N LEU A 69 -7.15 15.07 -16.76
CA LEU A 69 -6.82 13.84 -16.05
C LEU A 69 -7.27 13.92 -14.59
N CYS A 70 -7.06 15.05 -13.91
CA CYS A 70 -7.56 15.27 -12.55
C CYS A 70 -9.10 15.21 -12.50
N ASP A 71 -9.79 15.85 -13.46
CA ASP A 71 -11.25 15.78 -13.58
C ASP A 71 -11.77 14.35 -13.75
N LEU A 72 -11.05 13.51 -14.51
CA LEU A 72 -11.41 12.11 -14.69
C LEU A 72 -11.32 11.34 -13.38
N VAL A 73 -10.22 11.50 -12.64
CA VAL A 73 -10.02 10.83 -11.35
C VAL A 73 -11.05 11.30 -10.33
N GLU A 74 -11.27 12.60 -10.22
CA GLU A 74 -12.27 13.18 -9.32
C GLU A 74 -13.68 12.66 -9.62
N ARG A 75 -14.09 12.63 -10.91
CA ARG A 75 -15.37 12.07 -11.32
C ARG A 75 -15.50 10.59 -10.97
N TYR A 76 -14.44 9.81 -11.16
CA TYR A 76 -14.45 8.40 -10.81
C TYR A 76 -14.63 8.19 -9.29
N ILE A 77 -13.87 8.93 -8.47
CA ILE A 77 -13.99 8.88 -7.01
C ILE A 77 -15.42 9.25 -6.57
N ASN A 78 -15.95 10.37 -7.07
CA ASN A 78 -17.31 10.80 -6.74
C ASN A 78 -18.36 9.78 -7.20
N TYR A 79 -18.20 9.18 -8.37
CA TYR A 79 -19.10 8.12 -8.86
C TYR A 79 -19.14 6.91 -7.92
N VAL A 80 -17.97 6.47 -7.41
CA VAL A 80 -17.91 5.37 -6.44
C VAL A 80 -18.55 5.75 -5.11
N ILE A 81 -18.30 6.97 -4.61
CA ILE A 81 -18.93 7.47 -3.37
C ILE A 81 -20.45 7.53 -3.53
N ASP A 82 -20.96 8.04 -4.65
CA ASP A 82 -22.39 8.14 -4.90
C ASP A 82 -23.03 6.76 -5.04
N GLY A 83 -22.33 5.80 -5.66
CA GLY A 83 -22.76 4.40 -5.69
C GLY A 83 -22.87 3.79 -4.29
N MET A 84 -21.89 4.04 -3.43
CA MET A 84 -21.89 3.59 -2.03
C MET A 84 -22.98 4.26 -1.21
N LEU A 85 -23.28 5.54 -1.42
CA LEU A 85 -24.37 6.25 -0.73
C LEU A 85 -25.76 5.73 -1.07
N ASN A 86 -25.90 5.00 -2.18
CA ASN A 86 -27.14 4.30 -2.55
C ASN A 86 -27.28 2.90 -1.92
N TRP A 87 -26.27 2.44 -1.16
CA TRP A 87 -26.36 1.19 -0.40
C TRP A 87 -27.03 1.38 0.96
N ASP A 88 -27.27 0.26 1.64
CA ASP A 88 -27.81 0.27 3.00
C ASP A 88 -26.84 0.96 3.97
N MET A 89 -27.20 2.16 4.39
CA MET A 89 -26.43 2.95 5.33
C MET A 89 -26.34 2.29 6.71
N GLU A 90 -27.27 1.41 7.08
CA GLU A 90 -27.18 0.65 8.33
C GLU A 90 -26.04 -0.37 8.27
N GLU A 91 -25.89 -1.07 7.13
CA GLU A 91 -24.80 -2.00 6.88
C GLU A 91 -23.45 -1.30 6.83
N ILE A 92 -23.35 -0.16 6.12
CA ILE A 92 -22.12 0.66 6.08
C ILE A 92 -21.75 1.11 7.50
N ASN A 93 -22.71 1.60 8.28
CA ASN A 93 -22.46 2.02 9.67
C ASN A 93 -22.00 0.85 10.56
N SER A 94 -22.60 -0.33 10.40
CA SER A 94 -22.21 -1.53 11.14
C SER A 94 -20.77 -1.95 10.81
N MET A 95 -20.39 -1.95 9.53
CA MET A 95 -19.02 -2.25 9.11
C MET A 95 -18.03 -1.21 9.66
N MET A 96 -18.35 0.08 9.58
CA MET A 96 -17.49 1.13 10.10
C MET A 96 -17.28 1.02 11.62
N GLN A 97 -18.27 0.57 12.40
CA GLN A 97 -18.10 0.35 13.85
C GLN A 97 -17.03 -0.70 14.19
N VAL A 98 -16.76 -1.66 13.30
CA VAL A 98 -15.77 -2.72 13.54
C VAL A 98 -14.36 -2.25 13.25
N PHE A 99 -14.18 -1.45 12.19
CA PHE A 99 -12.85 -1.13 11.64
C PHE A 99 -12.39 0.32 11.87
N CYS A 100 -13.28 1.21 12.31
CA CYS A 100 -12.98 2.62 12.60
C CYS A 100 -12.87 2.88 14.10
N ASP A 101 -12.05 3.87 14.46
CA ASP A 101 -12.32 4.65 15.66
C ASP A 101 -13.28 5.84 15.35
N GLU A 102 -13.76 6.53 16.39
CA GLU A 102 -14.69 7.65 16.24
C GLU A 102 -14.14 8.78 15.36
N ASN A 103 -12.83 9.06 15.42
CA ASN A 103 -12.21 10.08 14.58
C ASN A 103 -12.21 9.62 13.11
N ALA A 104 -11.84 8.37 12.87
CA ALA A 104 -11.80 7.79 11.54
C ALA A 104 -13.16 7.81 10.85
N LYS A 105 -14.20 7.45 11.62
CA LYS A 105 -15.58 7.49 11.17
C LYS A 105 -16.00 8.90 10.78
N VAL A 106 -15.71 9.90 11.62
CA VAL A 106 -16.08 11.29 11.35
C VAL A 106 -15.43 11.81 10.06
N GLN A 107 -14.13 11.62 9.84
CA GLN A 107 -13.54 12.18 8.60
C GLN A 107 -13.97 11.41 7.34
N ALA A 108 -14.16 10.10 7.42
CA ALA A 108 -14.73 9.32 6.31
C ALA A 108 -16.12 9.85 5.94
N LEU A 109 -17.00 10.04 6.94
CA LEU A 109 -18.32 10.62 6.73
C LEU A 109 -18.26 12.07 6.24
N LEU A 110 -17.30 12.89 6.71
CA LEU A 110 -17.12 14.26 6.23
C LEU A 110 -16.67 14.30 4.76
N TRP A 111 -15.85 13.35 4.32
CA TRP A 111 -15.51 13.23 2.91
C TRP A 111 -16.72 12.78 2.08
N ILE A 112 -17.42 11.74 2.53
CA ILE A 112 -18.56 11.16 1.82
C ILE A 112 -19.74 12.13 1.75
N ASN A 113 -20.07 12.80 2.84
CA ASN A 113 -21.21 13.72 2.98
C ASN A 113 -20.83 15.19 2.77
N GLY A 114 -19.54 15.47 2.54
CA GLY A 114 -19.01 16.81 2.38
C GLY A 114 -19.53 17.48 1.10
N SER A 115 -19.45 18.81 1.09
CA SER A 115 -19.74 19.63 -0.09
C SER A 115 -18.91 19.11 -1.28
N ARG A 116 -19.57 18.70 -2.37
CA ARG A 116 -18.96 18.25 -3.64
C ARG A 116 -18.30 19.41 -4.41
N LYS A 117 -17.57 20.28 -3.72
CA LYS A 117 -16.71 21.27 -4.36
C LYS A 117 -15.64 20.52 -5.15
N PRO A 118 -15.19 21.08 -6.28
CA PRO A 118 -14.03 20.56 -6.99
C PRO A 118 -12.87 20.34 -6.02
N PHE A 119 -12.16 19.21 -6.15
CA PHE A 119 -11.03 18.94 -5.28
C PHE A 119 -9.97 20.02 -5.51
N PRO A 120 -9.50 20.72 -4.46
CA PRO A 120 -8.47 21.73 -4.60
C PRO A 120 -7.23 21.18 -5.29
N ARG A 121 -6.63 22.01 -6.14
CA ARG A 121 -5.42 21.70 -6.88
C ARG A 121 -4.35 22.71 -6.49
N ILE A 122 -3.18 22.21 -6.12
CA ILE A 122 -2.06 23.05 -5.68
C ILE A 122 -0.78 22.59 -6.38
N HIS A 123 0.02 23.53 -6.88
CA HIS A 123 1.32 23.18 -7.42
C HIS A 123 2.26 22.73 -6.30
N TYR A 124 3.16 21.78 -6.56
CA TYR A 124 4.12 21.25 -5.58
C TYR A 124 4.84 22.35 -4.77
N ASN A 125 5.39 23.38 -5.42
CA ASN A 125 6.04 24.51 -4.74
C ASN A 125 5.12 25.31 -3.81
N GLU A 126 3.85 25.47 -4.18
CA GLU A 126 2.87 26.14 -3.32
C GLU A 126 2.55 25.27 -2.11
N ALA A 127 2.41 23.96 -2.29
CA ALA A 127 2.27 22.99 -1.20
C ALA A 127 3.49 23.01 -0.26
N VAL A 128 4.71 23.05 -0.80
CA VAL A 128 5.94 23.21 -0.02
C VAL A 128 5.91 24.50 0.81
N THR A 129 5.55 25.62 0.19
CA THR A 129 5.49 26.93 0.86
C THR A 129 4.45 26.91 1.98
N LEU A 130 3.29 26.32 1.73
CA LEU A 130 2.22 26.14 2.72
C LEU A 130 2.70 25.30 3.91
N LEU A 131 3.32 24.15 3.67
CA LEU A 131 3.85 23.28 4.72
C LEU A 131 4.95 23.97 5.55
N GLN A 132 5.86 24.69 4.88
CA GLN A 132 6.90 25.46 5.56
C GLN A 132 6.31 26.59 6.41
N SER A 133 5.22 27.23 5.97
CA SER A 133 4.52 28.25 6.76
C SER A 133 3.91 27.70 8.06
N LYS A 134 3.62 26.39 8.10
CA LYS A 134 3.18 25.66 9.30
C LYS A 134 4.35 25.15 10.17
N GLY A 135 5.60 25.41 9.76
CA GLY A 135 6.80 24.94 10.46
C GLY A 135 7.20 23.49 10.13
N GLU A 136 6.62 22.89 9.09
CA GLU A 136 6.93 21.52 8.70
C GLU A 136 8.20 21.42 7.85
N ARG A 137 8.94 20.33 8.01
CA ARG A 137 10.16 20.04 7.25
C ARG A 137 9.88 19.06 6.13
N ILE A 138 10.55 19.27 5.00
CA ILE A 138 10.42 18.45 3.79
C ILE A 138 11.83 18.01 3.35
N PRO A 139 12.47 17.08 4.08
CA PRO A 139 13.83 16.66 3.78
C PRO A 139 13.91 16.00 2.40
N GLY A 140 14.85 16.44 1.56
CA GLY A 140 15.04 15.89 0.22
C GLY A 140 13.89 16.18 -0.75
N GLY A 141 12.97 17.10 -0.41
CA GLY A 141 11.84 17.46 -1.26
C GLY A 141 10.77 16.38 -1.41
N ARG A 142 10.81 15.31 -0.61
CA ARG A 142 9.75 14.30 -0.59
C ARG A 142 8.82 14.56 0.58
N PHE A 143 7.52 14.57 0.33
CA PHE A 143 6.54 14.69 1.41
C PHE A 143 6.57 13.43 2.26
N SER A 144 6.62 13.61 3.58
CA SER A 144 6.30 12.53 4.51
C SER A 144 4.79 12.35 4.58
N LYS A 145 4.36 11.25 5.21
CA LYS A 145 2.94 11.02 5.43
C LYS A 145 2.29 12.11 6.28
N GLU A 146 3.01 12.64 7.26
CA GLU A 146 2.55 13.75 8.08
C GLU A 146 2.33 15.02 7.24
N ASN A 147 3.23 15.30 6.28
CA ASN A 147 3.07 16.44 5.36
C ASN A 147 1.82 16.27 4.48
N GLU A 148 1.63 15.08 3.91
CA GLU A 148 0.46 14.78 3.08
C GLU A 148 -0.85 14.98 3.86
N LEU A 149 -0.92 14.44 5.09
CA LEU A 149 -2.10 14.58 5.94
C LEU A 149 -2.31 16.03 6.41
N SER A 150 -1.24 16.80 6.62
CA SER A 150 -1.34 18.24 6.94
C SER A 150 -1.92 19.06 5.78
N LEU A 151 -1.62 18.71 4.53
CA LEU A 151 -2.25 19.32 3.35
C LEU A 151 -3.74 18.96 3.31
N VAL A 152 -4.08 17.68 3.43
CA VAL A 152 -5.49 17.23 3.46
C VAL A 152 -6.28 17.94 4.57
N GLN A 153 -5.68 18.09 5.75
CA GLN A 153 -6.30 18.82 6.87
C GLN A 153 -6.47 20.32 6.57
N HIS A 154 -5.50 20.96 5.90
CA HIS A 154 -5.59 22.39 5.55
C HIS A 154 -6.79 22.68 4.65
N PHE A 155 -7.04 21.80 3.69
CA PHE A 155 -8.11 21.95 2.71
C PHE A 155 -9.42 21.26 3.13
N ALA A 156 -9.44 20.64 4.31
CA ALA A 156 -10.58 19.93 4.88
C ALA A 156 -11.16 18.84 3.94
N GLY A 157 -10.29 18.13 3.20
CA GLY A 157 -10.71 17.10 2.25
C GLY A 157 -9.61 16.68 1.28
N PRO A 158 -9.95 15.83 0.29
CA PRO A 158 -9.01 15.41 -0.74
C PRO A 158 -8.48 16.57 -1.55
N ILE A 159 -7.20 16.51 -1.92
CA ILE A 159 -6.53 17.52 -2.74
C ILE A 159 -5.58 16.90 -3.74
N PHE A 160 -5.46 17.53 -4.90
CA PHE A 160 -4.42 17.22 -5.87
C PHE A 160 -3.18 18.07 -5.61
N VAL A 161 -2.03 17.44 -5.42
CA VAL A 161 -0.75 18.10 -5.59
C VAL A 161 -0.26 17.85 -7.01
N LEU A 162 -0.06 18.92 -7.76
CA LEU A 162 0.34 18.88 -9.16
C LEU A 162 1.82 19.18 -9.33
N ARG A 163 2.40 18.65 -10.41
CA ARG A 163 3.69 19.08 -10.97
C ARG A 163 4.84 18.97 -9.99
N TYR A 164 5.18 17.74 -9.64
CA TYR A 164 6.36 17.43 -8.83
C TYR A 164 7.65 17.67 -9.63
N PRO A 165 8.78 17.97 -8.95
CA PRO A 165 10.08 18.04 -9.60
C PRO A 165 10.36 16.74 -10.38
N HIS A 166 10.74 16.86 -11.66
CA HIS A 166 10.87 15.69 -12.53
C HIS A 166 11.92 14.69 -12.04
N THR A 167 12.88 15.13 -11.22
CA THR A 167 13.94 14.30 -10.63
C THR A 167 13.42 13.29 -9.60
N GLN A 168 12.19 13.48 -9.09
CA GLN A 168 11.57 12.59 -8.12
C GLN A 168 10.59 11.59 -8.75
N LYS A 169 10.32 11.73 -10.05
CA LYS A 169 9.26 10.99 -10.74
C LYS A 169 9.84 10.08 -11.85
N PRO A 170 9.15 8.98 -12.20
CA PRO A 170 9.64 7.99 -13.16
C PRO A 170 9.90 8.54 -14.56
N PHE A 171 10.71 7.81 -15.34
CA PHE A 171 11.15 8.20 -16.68
C PHE A 171 10.00 8.42 -17.69
N TYR A 172 8.89 7.69 -17.51
CA TYR A 172 7.74 7.69 -18.42
C TYR A 172 6.84 8.93 -18.31
N MET A 173 7.01 9.76 -17.29
CA MET A 173 6.16 10.94 -17.11
C MET A 173 6.61 12.06 -18.05
N LYS A 174 5.67 12.69 -18.74
CA LYS A 174 5.92 13.89 -19.56
C LYS A 174 6.51 14.99 -18.69
N ARG A 175 7.48 15.73 -19.22
CA ARG A 175 8.15 16.82 -18.50
C ARG A 175 7.84 18.18 -19.14
N CYS A 176 7.68 19.19 -18.30
CA CYS A 176 7.63 20.59 -18.68
C CYS A 176 8.58 21.36 -17.74
N ASP A 177 9.63 21.95 -18.31
CA ASP A 177 10.71 22.60 -17.56
C ASP A 177 11.31 21.68 -16.46
N ASN A 178 11.25 22.11 -15.20
CA ASN A 178 11.78 21.38 -14.05
C ASN A 178 10.78 20.40 -13.42
N TYR A 179 9.59 20.22 -14.03
CA TYR A 179 8.49 19.45 -13.44
C TYR A 179 8.04 18.30 -14.35
N ALA A 180 7.46 17.28 -13.72
CA ALA A 180 6.69 16.26 -14.42
C ALA A 180 5.22 16.69 -14.49
N GLU A 181 4.53 16.48 -15.61
CA GLU A 181 3.09 16.68 -15.74
C GLU A 181 2.35 15.52 -15.06
N CYS A 182 2.33 15.57 -13.72
CA CYS A 182 1.77 14.53 -12.87
C CYS A 182 1.00 15.12 -11.69
N PHE A 183 0.19 14.27 -11.06
CA PHE A 183 -0.49 14.58 -9.81
C PHE A 183 -0.34 13.42 -8.83
N ASP A 184 -0.38 13.75 -7.55
CA ASP A 184 -0.72 12.83 -6.47
C ASP A 184 -2.03 13.35 -5.83
N LEU A 185 -3.05 12.49 -5.76
CA LEU A 185 -4.32 12.77 -5.07
C LEU A 185 -4.16 12.32 -3.62
N LEU A 186 -4.13 13.29 -2.71
CA LEU A 186 -4.07 13.05 -1.29
C LEU A 186 -5.49 12.97 -0.72
N ALA A 187 -5.75 11.98 0.13
CA ALA A 187 -7.04 11.74 0.76
C ALA A 187 -6.89 11.54 2.29
N PRO A 188 -7.98 11.75 3.06
CA PRO A 188 -7.99 11.50 4.50
C PRO A 188 -7.48 10.10 4.86
N PHE A 189 -6.75 9.99 5.98
CA PHE A 189 -6.09 8.79 6.52
C PHE A 189 -4.96 8.20 5.68
N VAL A 190 -5.14 8.13 4.37
CA VAL A 190 -4.26 7.38 3.46
C VAL A 190 -3.24 8.24 2.76
N GLY A 191 -3.29 9.57 2.88
CA GLY A 191 -2.35 10.43 2.17
C GLY A 191 -2.48 10.16 0.68
N GLU A 192 -1.40 9.83 -0.02
CA GLU A 192 -1.46 9.42 -1.43
C GLU A 192 -2.43 8.23 -1.67
N LEU A 193 -3.57 8.53 -2.29
CA LEU A 193 -4.60 7.58 -2.72
C LEU A 193 -4.44 7.18 -4.19
N ALA A 194 -4.15 8.15 -5.05
CA ALA A 194 -3.98 7.95 -6.48
C ALA A 194 -2.79 8.75 -7.01
N GLY A 195 -2.08 8.19 -7.96
CA GLY A 195 -1.01 8.87 -8.70
C GLY A 195 -1.27 8.77 -10.19
N GLY A 196 -0.99 9.82 -10.94
CA GLY A 196 -1.18 9.82 -12.39
C GLY A 196 -0.36 10.88 -13.10
N SER A 197 -0.24 10.74 -14.42
CA SER A 197 0.55 11.65 -15.24
C SER A 197 0.16 11.60 -16.71
N LEU A 198 0.49 12.67 -17.43
CA LEU A 198 0.68 12.60 -18.87
C LEU A 198 1.92 11.76 -19.19
N ARG A 199 1.87 10.96 -20.26
CA ARG A 199 2.98 10.09 -20.66
C ARG A 199 3.93 10.81 -21.61
N GLU A 200 5.22 10.48 -21.50
CA GLU A 200 6.21 10.94 -22.46
C GLU A 200 5.96 10.25 -23.81
N SER A 201 5.83 11.08 -24.85
CA SER A 201 5.54 10.66 -26.21
C SER A 201 6.80 10.52 -27.05
N ASP A 202 7.91 11.11 -26.62
CA ASP A 202 9.17 11.07 -27.35
C ASP A 202 10.03 9.85 -26.96
N SER A 203 10.34 9.01 -27.96
CA SER A 203 11.13 7.78 -27.79
C SER A 203 12.57 8.06 -27.34
N GLU A 204 13.21 9.10 -27.88
CA GLU A 204 14.59 9.47 -27.54
C GLU A 204 14.68 10.02 -26.11
N GLU A 205 13.67 10.81 -25.70
CA GLU A 205 13.55 11.28 -24.33
C GLU A 205 13.40 10.12 -23.33
N LEU A 206 12.53 9.14 -23.62
CA LEU A 206 12.35 7.96 -22.79
C LEU A 206 13.67 7.18 -22.63
N HIS A 207 14.36 6.94 -23.75
CA HIS A 207 15.64 6.24 -23.75
C HIS A 207 16.71 7.01 -22.94
N ARG A 208 16.84 8.33 -23.16
CA ARG A 208 17.79 9.17 -22.41
C ARG A 208 17.53 9.19 -20.90
N ARG A 209 16.29 8.98 -20.48
CA ARG A 209 15.86 8.97 -19.07
C ARG A 209 15.99 7.60 -18.40
N GLY A 210 16.58 6.62 -19.09
CA GLY A 210 16.87 5.30 -18.52
C GLY A 210 15.79 4.25 -18.78
N CYS A 211 14.99 4.41 -19.85
CA CYS A 211 14.22 3.29 -20.37
C CYS A 211 15.19 2.23 -20.90
N ASP A 212 15.24 1.08 -20.23
CA ASP A 212 16.13 -0.05 -20.52
C ASP A 212 15.80 -0.68 -21.89
N ASP A 213 16.81 -1.24 -22.58
CA ASP A 213 16.66 -1.91 -23.88
C ASP A 213 15.73 -3.15 -23.79
N SER A 214 15.55 -3.74 -22.60
CA SER A 214 14.51 -4.75 -22.36
C SER A 214 13.07 -4.26 -22.57
N LEU A 215 12.88 -2.95 -22.73
CA LEU A 215 11.62 -2.28 -23.05
C LEU A 215 11.62 -1.72 -24.48
N ASP A 216 12.39 -2.30 -25.42
CA ASP A 216 12.38 -1.88 -26.83
C ASP A 216 10.97 -1.76 -27.41
N TRP A 217 10.08 -2.70 -27.11
CA TRP A 217 8.67 -2.65 -27.54
C TRP A 217 7.93 -1.39 -27.06
N TYR A 218 8.29 -0.86 -25.88
CA TYR A 218 7.71 0.35 -25.29
C TYR A 218 8.26 1.62 -25.93
N LEU A 219 9.50 1.58 -26.43
CA LEU A 219 10.12 2.65 -27.22
C LEU A 219 9.61 2.66 -28.66
N GLU A 220 9.50 1.49 -29.29
CA GLU A 220 9.02 1.29 -30.66
C GLU A 220 7.59 1.81 -30.83
N MET A 221 6.70 1.57 -29.85
CA MET A 221 5.33 2.09 -29.94
C MET A 221 5.28 3.62 -30.10
N ARG A 222 6.21 4.39 -29.50
CA ARG A 222 6.28 5.85 -29.69
C ARG A 222 6.67 6.23 -31.11
N GLN A 223 7.49 5.42 -31.77
CA GLN A 223 7.96 5.65 -33.13
C GLN A 223 6.87 5.35 -34.18
N HIS A 224 5.88 4.54 -33.83
CA HIS A 224 4.83 4.08 -34.74
C HIS A 224 3.46 4.75 -34.51
N GLY A 225 3.46 6.03 -34.13
CA GLY A 225 2.25 6.85 -34.08
C GLY A 225 1.37 6.60 -32.85
N HIS A 226 1.97 6.20 -31.73
CA HIS A 226 1.26 6.16 -30.44
C HIS A 226 0.74 7.55 -30.08
N PRO A 227 -0.57 7.71 -29.79
CA PRO A 227 -1.14 9.00 -29.49
C PRO A 227 -0.65 9.49 -28.11
N PRO A 228 -0.55 10.81 -27.89
CA PRO A 228 -0.35 11.35 -26.55
C PRO A 228 -1.34 10.71 -25.58
N SER A 229 -0.86 10.19 -24.45
CA SER A 229 -1.70 9.46 -23.51
C SER A 229 -1.51 9.94 -22.09
N ALA A 230 -2.45 9.58 -21.24
CA ALA A 230 -2.39 9.84 -19.82
C ALA A 230 -3.10 8.73 -19.06
N GLY A 231 -2.72 8.57 -17.80
CA GLY A 231 -3.38 7.61 -16.94
C GLY A 231 -3.07 7.81 -15.48
N PHE A 232 -3.71 6.98 -14.68
CA PHE A 232 -3.63 7.01 -13.23
C PHE A 232 -3.78 5.60 -12.65
N GLY A 233 -3.27 5.44 -11.43
CA GLY A 233 -3.44 4.25 -10.61
C GLY A 233 -4.09 4.59 -9.27
N ILE A 234 -4.99 3.74 -8.80
CA ILE A 234 -5.62 3.78 -7.47
C ILE A 234 -5.37 2.44 -6.79
N GLY A 235 -4.75 2.46 -5.62
CA GLY A 235 -4.67 1.28 -4.76
C GLY A 235 -6.03 1.02 -4.13
N LEU A 236 -6.70 -0.08 -4.51
CA LEU A 236 -8.06 -0.36 -4.06
C LEU A 236 -8.14 -0.53 -2.54
N GLU A 237 -7.14 -1.17 -1.93
CA GLU A 237 -7.05 -1.31 -0.49
C GLU A 237 -6.95 0.04 0.23
N ARG A 238 -6.14 0.98 -0.29
CA ARG A 238 -6.10 2.34 0.26
C ARG A 238 -7.41 3.08 0.02
N PHE A 239 -8.06 2.86 -1.11
CA PHE A 239 -9.35 3.49 -1.37
C PHE A 239 -10.41 3.03 -0.37
N MET A 240 -10.46 1.72 -0.06
CA MET A 240 -11.31 1.17 0.99
C MET A 240 -10.97 1.75 2.37
N GLN A 241 -9.68 1.89 2.71
CA GLN A 241 -9.29 2.56 3.97
C GLN A 241 -9.85 3.97 4.08
N ALA A 242 -9.75 4.74 3.01
CA ALA A 242 -10.16 6.13 3.02
C ALA A 242 -11.71 6.26 3.05
N LEU A 243 -12.43 5.42 2.31
CA LEU A 243 -13.90 5.42 2.27
C LEU A 243 -14.51 4.94 3.58
N PHE A 244 -13.99 3.84 4.14
CA PHE A 244 -14.59 3.18 5.30
C PHE A 244 -13.84 3.44 6.60
N GLY A 245 -12.88 4.36 6.64
CA GLY A 245 -12.11 4.70 7.84
C GLY A 245 -11.29 3.54 8.41
N ILE A 246 -10.92 2.55 7.60
CA ILE A 246 -10.20 1.35 8.06
C ILE A 246 -8.76 1.74 8.42
N LEU A 247 -8.42 1.65 9.71
CA LEU A 247 -7.16 2.13 10.26
C LEU A 247 -5.93 1.36 9.77
N ASN A 248 -6.10 0.11 9.37
CA ASN A 248 -5.02 -0.79 9.01
C ASN A 248 -5.31 -1.48 7.67
N ILE A 249 -4.43 -1.28 6.68
CA ILE A 249 -4.65 -1.75 5.31
C ILE A 249 -4.82 -3.28 5.23
N LYS A 250 -4.28 -4.02 6.20
CA LYS A 250 -4.37 -5.49 6.26
C LYS A 250 -5.81 -5.97 6.49
N ASP A 251 -6.67 -5.12 7.06
CA ASP A 251 -8.07 -5.43 7.32
C ASP A 251 -8.97 -5.15 6.10
N THR A 252 -8.38 -4.65 5.00
CA THR A 252 -9.08 -4.41 3.73
C THR A 252 -9.05 -5.61 2.78
N VAL A 253 -8.33 -6.69 3.16
CA VAL A 253 -8.19 -7.91 2.36
C VAL A 253 -8.33 -9.14 3.25
N ALA A 254 -8.94 -10.20 2.73
CA ALA A 254 -9.17 -11.42 3.51
C ALA A 254 -7.87 -12.12 3.95
N PHE A 255 -6.82 -12.09 3.11
CA PHE A 255 -5.55 -12.75 3.36
C PHE A 255 -4.38 -11.82 3.01
N PRO A 256 -4.00 -10.89 3.91
CA PRO A 256 -2.94 -9.93 3.61
C PRO A 256 -1.60 -10.63 3.36
N ARG A 257 -0.81 -10.07 2.44
CA ARG A 257 0.61 -10.39 2.26
C ARG A 257 1.40 -9.13 2.58
N TRP A 258 2.41 -9.26 3.41
CA TRP A 258 3.22 -8.15 3.88
C TRP A 258 4.64 -8.64 4.16
N TYR A 259 5.59 -7.71 4.25
CA TYR A 259 6.92 -8.06 4.70
C TYR A 259 6.90 -8.44 6.18
N VAL A 260 7.49 -9.59 6.51
CA VAL A 260 7.76 -10.01 7.89
C VAL A 260 9.27 -10.17 8.02
N LEU A 261 9.90 -9.28 8.79
CA LEU A 261 11.31 -9.43 9.17
C LEU A 261 11.41 -10.52 10.25
N MET A 262 12.29 -11.50 10.06
CA MET A 262 12.56 -12.59 11.00
C MET A 262 14.03 -12.58 11.40
N ASP A 263 14.34 -12.14 12.61
CA ASP A 263 15.64 -12.31 13.27
C ASP A 263 15.41 -12.52 14.78
N ILE A 264 15.89 -13.63 15.35
CA ILE A 264 15.97 -13.80 16.81
C ILE A 264 17.30 -13.20 17.27
N LEU A 265 17.32 -11.91 17.62
CA LEU A 265 18.48 -11.28 18.25
C LEU A 265 18.34 -11.37 19.77
N PHE A 266 19.20 -12.16 20.41
CA PHE A 266 19.41 -12.09 21.85
C PHE A 266 20.14 -10.78 22.18
N ASP A 267 19.67 -10.03 23.18
CA ASP A 267 20.51 -9.04 23.87
C ASP A 267 21.67 -9.80 24.54
N GLU A 268 22.88 -9.28 24.40
CA GLU A 268 24.18 -9.80 24.85
C GLU A 268 24.22 -10.15 26.36
N LYS A 269 23.15 -9.85 27.11
CA LYS A 269 23.02 -10.09 28.56
C LYS A 269 22.47 -11.47 28.95
N GLY A 270 22.33 -12.40 28.02
CA GLY A 270 22.36 -13.85 28.32
C GLY A 270 21.29 -14.37 29.30
N GLY A 271 20.06 -13.87 29.23
CA GLY A 271 18.94 -14.47 29.96
C GLY A 271 18.54 -15.81 29.33
N VAL A 272 18.68 -16.92 30.05
CA VAL A 272 18.20 -18.23 29.59
C VAL A 272 16.67 -18.24 29.64
N VAL A 273 16.04 -18.30 28.47
CA VAL A 273 14.58 -18.39 28.35
C VAL A 273 14.15 -19.86 28.50
N THR A 274 13.21 -20.13 29.41
CA THR A 274 12.70 -21.50 29.66
C THR A 274 11.47 -21.82 28.80
N GLU A 275 11.20 -23.11 28.57
CA GLU A 275 9.99 -23.58 27.86
C GLU A 275 8.70 -23.00 28.49
N SER A 276 8.64 -22.99 29.83
CA SER A 276 7.50 -22.47 30.59
C SER A 276 7.29 -20.98 30.36
N ALA A 277 8.36 -20.19 30.31
CA ALA A 277 8.29 -18.75 30.08
C ALA A 277 7.72 -18.42 28.69
N ILE A 278 8.18 -19.14 27.66
CA ILE A 278 7.71 -18.99 26.28
C ILE A 278 6.24 -19.38 26.18
N TYR A 279 5.86 -20.51 26.79
CA TYR A 279 4.48 -20.99 26.82
C TYR A 279 3.54 -19.97 27.48
N ILE A 280 3.93 -19.42 28.64
CA ILE A 280 3.15 -18.43 29.38
C ILE A 280 2.99 -17.13 28.57
N ALA A 281 4.06 -16.65 27.93
CA ALA A 281 4.00 -15.44 27.11
C ALA A 281 3.05 -15.60 25.92
N LEU A 282 3.12 -16.75 25.23
CA LEU A 282 2.20 -17.10 24.16
C LEU A 282 0.76 -17.17 24.65
N CYS A 283 0.51 -17.85 25.78
CA CYS A 283 -0.81 -17.91 26.40
C CYS A 283 -1.36 -16.51 26.66
N LYS A 284 -0.56 -15.63 27.29
CA LYS A 284 -0.97 -14.27 27.63
C LYS A 284 -1.37 -13.49 26.38
N GLN A 285 -0.54 -13.51 25.33
CA GLN A 285 -0.82 -12.76 24.12
C GLN A 285 -2.04 -13.30 23.36
N ILE A 286 -2.19 -14.62 23.32
CA ILE A 286 -3.34 -15.27 22.69
C ILE A 286 -4.62 -15.01 23.47
N GLY A 287 -4.57 -15.02 24.80
CA GLY A 287 -5.71 -14.63 25.63
C GLY A 287 -6.11 -13.17 25.41
N ILE A 288 -5.15 -12.26 25.23
CA ILE A 288 -5.42 -10.85 24.91
C ILE A 288 -6.10 -10.71 23.54
N LEU A 289 -5.62 -11.43 22.52
CA LEU A 289 -6.10 -11.28 21.14
C LEU A 289 -7.39 -12.05 20.86
N PHE A 290 -7.58 -13.21 21.50
CA PHE A 290 -8.60 -14.21 21.14
C PHE A 290 -9.44 -14.71 22.33
N GLY A 291 -9.26 -14.14 23.52
CA GLY A 291 -10.05 -14.43 24.71
C GLY A 291 -10.01 -15.90 25.17
N ASP A 292 -11.07 -16.34 25.85
CA ASP A 292 -11.17 -17.69 26.43
C ASP A 292 -11.09 -18.80 25.37
N TYR A 293 -11.59 -18.53 24.16
CA TYR A 293 -11.50 -19.46 23.03
C TYR A 293 -10.05 -19.66 22.58
N GLY A 294 -9.28 -18.57 22.46
CA GLY A 294 -7.85 -18.64 22.16
C GLY A 294 -7.07 -19.39 23.24
N MET A 295 -7.41 -19.15 24.51
CA MET A 295 -6.79 -19.85 25.64
C MET A 295 -7.06 -21.36 25.63
N ALA A 296 -8.28 -21.78 25.27
CA ALA A 296 -8.61 -23.20 25.09
C ALA A 296 -7.80 -23.83 23.95
N ALA A 297 -7.67 -23.13 22.82
CA ALA A 297 -6.86 -23.57 21.68
C ALA A 297 -5.39 -23.75 22.06
N VAL A 298 -4.80 -22.83 22.83
CA VAL A 298 -3.41 -22.96 23.31
C VAL A 298 -3.22 -24.19 24.20
N LYS A 299 -4.10 -24.37 25.18
CA LYS A 299 -3.99 -25.46 26.16
C LYS A 299 -4.04 -26.85 25.52
N LEU A 300 -4.80 -26.99 24.43
CA LEU A 300 -4.98 -28.27 23.74
C LEU A 300 -3.95 -28.52 22.63
N SER A 301 -3.33 -27.46 22.08
CA SER A 301 -2.65 -27.54 20.79
C SER A 301 -1.21 -27.02 20.75
N LEU A 302 -0.73 -26.33 21.79
CA LEU A 302 0.60 -25.72 21.83
C LEU A 302 1.58 -26.59 22.63
N ASN A 303 2.72 -26.92 22.02
CA ASN A 303 3.84 -27.57 22.69
C ASN A 303 5.14 -26.81 22.39
N VAL A 304 5.94 -26.52 23.42
CA VAL A 304 7.16 -25.73 23.32
C VAL A 304 8.33 -26.58 23.80
N LYS A 305 9.41 -26.62 23.03
CA LYS A 305 10.64 -27.32 23.41
C LYS A 305 11.89 -26.48 23.12
N VAL A 306 12.79 -26.36 24.09
CA VAL A 306 14.08 -25.65 23.96
C VAL A 306 15.21 -26.67 23.85
N PHE A 307 16.01 -26.60 22.77
CA PHE A 307 17.02 -27.62 22.48
C PHE A 307 18.42 -27.30 22.99
N ASP A 308 18.76 -26.01 23.11
CA ASP A 308 20.07 -25.56 23.60
C ASP A 308 19.89 -24.24 24.36
N ALA A 309 20.34 -24.14 25.61
CA ALA A 309 20.24 -22.90 26.38
C ALA A 309 21.24 -21.83 25.92
N GLY A 310 22.31 -22.20 25.20
CA GLY A 310 23.37 -21.31 24.73
C GLY A 310 23.17 -20.76 23.32
N THR A 311 22.46 -21.47 22.45
CA THR A 311 22.05 -21.00 21.10
C THR A 311 20.52 -20.86 20.93
N ALA A 312 19.76 -21.28 21.94
CA ALA A 312 18.31 -21.10 22.12
C ALA A 312 17.46 -21.31 20.87
N THR A 313 17.72 -22.41 20.15
CA THR A 313 16.76 -22.94 19.18
C THR A 313 15.55 -23.48 19.93
N THR A 314 14.43 -22.74 19.84
CA THR A 314 13.13 -23.15 20.38
C THR A 314 12.26 -23.68 19.25
N ILE A 315 11.70 -24.87 19.42
CA ILE A 315 10.69 -25.43 18.52
C ILE A 315 9.32 -25.30 19.17
N ILE A 316 8.41 -24.62 18.48
CA ILE A 316 7.00 -24.53 18.85
C ILE A 316 6.23 -25.44 17.90
N ARG A 317 5.61 -26.49 18.44
CA ARG A 317 4.68 -27.34 17.69
C ARG A 317 3.25 -26.91 17.94
N ILE A 318 2.49 -26.81 16.86
CA ILE A 318 1.10 -26.39 16.88
C ILE A 318 0.27 -27.44 16.16
N SER A 319 -0.81 -27.91 16.79
CA SER A 319 -1.75 -28.82 16.10
C SER A 319 -2.48 -28.10 14.96
N LYS A 320 -2.75 -28.82 13.87
CA LYS A 320 -3.40 -28.33 12.65
C LYS A 320 -4.70 -27.53 12.89
N GLU A 321 -5.51 -27.93 13.86
CA GLU A 321 -6.82 -27.31 14.16
C GLU A 321 -6.72 -25.90 14.73
N SER A 322 -5.59 -25.58 15.37
CA SER A 322 -5.35 -24.31 16.06
C SER A 322 -4.29 -23.44 15.37
N THR A 323 -3.66 -23.94 14.30
CA THR A 323 -2.56 -23.29 13.57
C THR A 323 -2.90 -21.86 13.15
N GLN A 324 -4.06 -21.61 12.55
CA GLN A 324 -4.43 -20.27 12.07
C GLN A 324 -4.52 -19.24 13.20
N ARG A 325 -5.03 -19.63 14.38
CA ARG A 325 -5.20 -18.72 15.54
C ARG A 325 -3.91 -18.50 16.30
N LEU A 326 -3.08 -19.53 16.39
CA LEU A 326 -1.82 -19.45 17.10
C LEU A 326 -0.78 -18.68 16.29
N LEU A 327 -0.74 -18.88 14.97
CA LEU A 327 0.14 -18.13 14.07
C LEU A 327 -0.21 -16.65 13.95
N SER A 328 -1.48 -16.28 14.10
CA SER A 328 -1.87 -14.87 14.10
C SER A 328 -1.48 -14.16 15.39
N ALA A 329 -1.27 -14.86 16.51
CA ALA A 329 -0.85 -14.25 17.78
C ALA A 329 0.66 -14.19 18.01
N ILE A 330 1.41 -15.20 17.54
CA ILE A 330 2.86 -15.34 17.78
C ILE A 330 3.64 -14.06 17.44
N PRO A 331 3.37 -13.34 16.31
CA PRO A 331 4.08 -12.11 15.98
C PRO A 331 3.91 -10.97 16.99
N PHE A 332 2.91 -11.05 17.87
CA PHE A 332 2.62 -10.02 18.87
C PHE A 332 3.25 -10.30 20.24
N VAL A 333 3.97 -11.42 20.41
CA VAL A 333 4.75 -11.68 21.63
C VAL A 333 6.10 -10.96 21.51
N CYS A 334 6.19 -9.79 22.13
CA CYS A 334 7.40 -8.97 22.12
C CYS A 334 8.28 -9.14 23.37
N THR A 335 7.80 -9.84 24.40
CA THR A 335 8.55 -10.07 25.65
C THR A 335 8.24 -11.43 26.27
N ILE A 336 9.25 -12.09 26.81
CA ILE A 336 9.14 -13.30 27.64
C ILE A 336 9.88 -13.03 28.95
N ASP A 337 9.22 -13.17 30.10
CA ASP A 337 9.78 -12.86 31.44
C ASP A 337 10.45 -11.47 31.53
N SER A 338 9.80 -10.46 30.92
CA SER A 338 10.32 -9.08 30.81
C SER A 338 11.60 -8.92 29.99
N ILE A 339 12.07 -10.00 29.36
CA ILE A 339 13.14 -9.99 28.38
C ILE A 339 12.50 -9.72 27.01
N PRO A 340 12.92 -8.68 26.27
CA PRO A 340 12.50 -8.47 24.90
C PRO A 340 12.88 -9.67 24.03
N VAL A 341 11.95 -10.16 23.23
CA VAL A 341 12.17 -11.31 22.35
C VAL A 341 11.56 -11.07 20.99
N VAL A 342 12.13 -11.74 19.99
CA VAL A 342 11.55 -11.87 18.66
C VAL A 342 11.38 -13.35 18.40
N LEU A 343 10.16 -13.80 18.11
CA LEU A 343 9.86 -15.21 17.87
C LEU A 343 9.87 -15.51 16.36
N GLN A 344 10.72 -16.45 15.93
CA GLN A 344 10.76 -16.93 14.55
C GLN A 344 9.99 -18.24 14.41
N VAL A 345 8.98 -18.26 13.54
CA VAL A 345 8.23 -19.47 13.18
C VAL A 345 8.95 -20.22 12.06
N LEU A 346 9.58 -21.35 12.38
CA LEU A 346 10.00 -22.32 11.39
C LEU A 346 8.83 -23.26 11.07
N PHE A 347 8.27 -23.14 9.87
CA PHE A 347 7.34 -24.14 9.36
C PHE A 347 8.10 -25.42 9.03
N VAL A 348 7.95 -26.44 9.85
CA VAL A 348 8.17 -27.83 9.44
C VAL A 348 6.77 -28.39 9.21
N GLY A 349 6.49 -28.76 7.95
CA GLY A 349 5.15 -29.08 7.44
C GLY A 349 4.33 -30.08 8.26
#